data_AF-A0A645GMW4-F1
#
_entry.id   AF-A0A645GMW4-F1
#
_cell.length_a   1.000
_cell.length_b   1.000
_cell.length_c   1.000
_cell.angle_alpha   90.00
_cell.angle_beta   90.00
_cell.angle_gamma   90.00
#
_symmetry.space_group_name_H-M   'P 1'
#
loop_
_entity.id
_entity.type
_entity.pdbx_description
1 polymer ?
#
loop_
_entity_poly.entity_id
_entity_poly.type
_entity_poly.pdbx_seq_one_letter_code
_entity_poly.pdbx_strand_id
1 'polypeptide(L)'
;MNRLVRSIPLVTYVLVFCAAVADWKFPAFLLDMTQILAKANMPLSLLLLGMHLSFSFEADYWRNIWRILAIRYLCGLTIGGIIFYWLPVSDMIRYTCLIGFTLPVGMAAIPFAVEFGYDHQFVGTVANLTILISFLLIWGLIGLAY
;
A
#
# COMPACT_ATOMS: atom_id res chain seq x y z
N MET A 1 -16.32 2.52 20.99
CA MET A 1 -16.55 1.08 20.75
C MET A 1 -17.45 0.79 19.53
N ASN A 2 -18.66 1.37 19.43
CA ASN A 2 -19.65 1.00 18.40
C ASN A 2 -19.22 1.16 16.92
N ARG A 3 -18.27 2.04 16.59
CA ARG A 3 -17.79 2.20 15.21
C ARG A 3 -16.88 1.06 14.76
N LEU A 4 -16.11 0.47 15.67
CA LEU A 4 -15.19 -0.65 15.36
C LEU A 4 -15.97 -1.93 15.06
N VAL A 5 -16.97 -2.25 15.88
CA VAL A 5 -17.81 -3.45 15.71
C VAL A 5 -18.74 -3.35 14.49
N ARG A 6 -18.94 -2.15 13.94
CA ARG A 6 -19.67 -1.95 12.66
C ARG A 6 -18.79 -2.04 11.43
N SER A 7 -17.46 -2.10 11.57
CA SER A 7 -16.55 -2.24 10.44
C SER A 7 -16.58 -3.67 9.94
N ILE A 8 -17.30 -3.90 8.85
CA ILE A 8 -17.40 -5.22 8.20
C ILE A 8 -16.01 -5.83 7.94
N PRO A 9 -15.02 -5.10 7.39
CA PRO A 9 -13.69 -5.67 7.17
C PRO A 9 -13.02 -6.10 8.47
N LEU A 10 -13.05 -5.25 9.50
CA LEU A 10 -12.39 -5.53 10.78
C LEU A 10 -12.99 -6.76 11.46
N VAL A 11 -14.32 -6.82 11.53
CA VAL A 11 -15.04 -7.95 12.13
C VAL A 11 -14.75 -9.23 11.38
N THR A 12 -14.75 -9.19 10.04
CA THR A 12 -14.44 -10.35 9.20
C THR A 12 -13.02 -10.86 9.44
N TYR A 13 -12.02 -9.97 9.48
CA TYR A 13 -10.64 -10.35 9.78
C TYR A 13 -10.49 -11.01 11.15
N VAL A 14 -11.10 -10.42 12.18
CA VAL A 14 -11.05 -10.97 13.55
C VAL A 14 -11.72 -12.34 13.61
N LEU A 15 -12.90 -12.51 13.00
CA LEU A 15 -13.59 -13.80 12.99
C LEU A 15 -12.81 -14.89 12.26
N VAL A 16 -12.28 -14.59 11.08
CA VAL A 16 -11.47 -15.55 10.30
C VAL A 16 -10.18 -15.90 11.05
N PHE A 17 -9.54 -14.92 11.70
CA PHE A 17 -8.35 -15.16 12.53
C PHE A 17 -8.68 -16.08 13.72
N CYS A 18 -9.77 -15.81 14.45
CA CYS A 18 -10.21 -16.67 15.55
C CYS A 18 -10.54 -18.10 15.07
N ALA A 19 -11.22 -18.23 13.93
CA ALA A 19 -11.52 -19.53 13.33
C ALA A 19 -10.23 -20.29 12.94
N ALA A 20 -9.24 -19.60 12.35
CA ALA A 20 -7.96 -20.19 11.99
C ALA A 20 -7.17 -20.68 13.21
N VAL A 21 -7.14 -19.89 14.30
CA VAL A 21 -6.49 -20.29 15.57
C VAL A 21 -7.18 -21.48 16.22
N ALA A 22 -8.51 -21.60 16.06
CA ALA A 22 -9.30 -22.73 16.55
C ALA A 22 -9.27 -23.97 15.63
N ASP A 23 -8.47 -23.96 14.55
CA ASP A 23 -8.42 -24.97 13.47
C ASP A 23 -9.80 -25.26 12.84
N TRP A 24 -10.71 -24.28 12.89
CA TRP A 24 -12.03 -24.39 12.29
C TRP A 24 -11.93 -24.13 10.79
N LYS A 25 -12.13 -25.19 10.00
CA LYS A 25 -12.20 -25.13 8.54
C LYS A 25 -13.57 -24.68 8.05
N PHE A 26 -13.58 -23.68 7.18
CA PHE A 26 -14.77 -23.30 6.43
C PHE A 26 -15.10 -24.34 5.36
N PRO A 27 -16.39 -24.54 5.02
CA PRO A 27 -16.79 -25.47 3.97
C PRO A 27 -16.23 -25.04 2.62
N ALA A 28 -15.80 -26.02 1.80
CA ALA A 28 -15.12 -25.78 0.53
C ALA A 28 -15.87 -24.82 -0.40
N PHE A 29 -17.21 -24.96 -0.48
CA PHE A 29 -18.06 -24.07 -1.28
C PHE A 29 -17.87 -22.58 -0.95
N LEU A 30 -17.78 -22.20 0.33
CA LEU A 30 -17.57 -20.80 0.73
C LEU A 30 -16.15 -20.32 0.36
N LEU A 31 -15.15 -21.20 0.49
CA LEU A 31 -13.77 -20.89 0.11
C LEU A 31 -13.66 -20.68 -1.40
N ASP A 32 -14.29 -21.54 -2.21
CA ASP A 32 -14.26 -21.44 -3.67
C ASP A 32 -14.91 -20.14 -4.17
N MET A 33 -16.07 -19.78 -3.60
CA MET A 33 -16.75 -18.51 -3.95
C MET A 33 -15.90 -17.29 -3.57
N THR A 34 -15.36 -17.27 -2.34
CA THR A 34 -14.54 -16.15 -1.86
C THR A 34 -13.21 -16.05 -2.62
N GLN A 35 -12.65 -17.16 -3.08
CA GLN A 35 -11.42 -17.18 -3.87
C GLN A 35 -11.60 -16.52 -5.24
N ILE A 36 -12.75 -16.68 -5.90
CA ILE A 36 -13.06 -15.97 -7.16
C ILE A 36 -13.10 -14.45 -6.91
N LEU A 37 -13.80 -14.01 -5.85
CA LEU A 37 -13.86 -12.60 -5.47
C LEU A 37 -12.47 -12.05 -5.10
N ALA A 38 -11.66 -12.83 -4.40
CA ALA A 38 -10.29 -12.46 -4.03
C ALA A 38 -9.41 -12.25 -5.27
N LYS A 39 -9.52 -13.11 -6.29
CA LYS A 39 -8.81 -12.94 -7.56
C LYS A 39 -9.24 -11.67 -8.31
N ALA A 40 -10.51 -11.30 -8.22
CA ALA A 40 -11.04 -10.07 -8.84
C ALA A 40 -10.61 -8.77 -8.12
N ASN A 41 -10.24 -8.84 -6.84
CA ASN A 41 -9.87 -7.67 -6.05
C ASN A 41 -8.66 -6.91 -6.61
N MET A 42 -7.64 -7.63 -7.09
CA MET A 42 -6.42 -7.03 -7.61
C MET A 42 -6.68 -6.19 -8.89
N PRO A 43 -7.33 -6.73 -9.94
CA PRO A 43 -7.74 -5.92 -11.10
C PRO A 43 -8.63 -4.73 -10.75
N LEU A 44 -9.62 -4.91 -9.87
CA LEU A 44 -10.53 -3.83 -9.45
C LEU A 44 -9.79 -2.70 -8.72
N SER A 45 -8.83 -3.06 -7.86
CA SER A 45 -7.99 -2.09 -7.15
C SER A 45 -7.11 -1.29 -8.10
N LEU A 46 -6.55 -1.92 -9.14
CA LEU A 46 -5.78 -1.24 -10.19
C LEU A 46 -6.66 -0.29 -11.02
N LEU A 47 -7.90 -0.70 -11.32
CA LEU A 47 -8.85 0.16 -12.03
C LEU A 47 -9.26 1.38 -11.18
N LEU A 48 -9.58 1.18 -9.90
CA LEU A 48 -9.90 2.26 -8.96
C LEU A 48 -8.76 3.27 -8.84
N LEU A 49 -7.53 2.78 -8.76
CA LEU A 49 -6.32 3.61 -8.78
C LEU A 49 -6.27 4.47 -10.06
N GLY A 50 -6.53 3.86 -11.21
CA GLY A 50 -6.66 4.54 -12.50
C GLY A 50 -7.68 5.67 -12.49
N MET A 51 -8.87 5.43 -11.93
CA MET A 51 -9.94 6.43 -11.88
C MET A 51 -9.67 7.59 -10.90
N HIS A 52 -8.92 7.34 -9.82
CA HIS A 52 -8.63 8.37 -8.80
C HIS A 52 -7.36 9.18 -9.10
N LEU A 53 -6.73 8.98 -10.26
CA LEU A 53 -5.63 9.82 -10.75
C LEU A 53 -6.21 11.07 -11.43
N SER A 54 -6.50 12.11 -10.66
CA SER A 54 -6.87 13.42 -11.19
C SER A 54 -5.62 14.22 -11.56
N PHE A 55 -5.37 14.43 -12.86
CA PHE A 55 -4.20 15.17 -13.32
C PHE A 55 -4.42 16.71 -13.47
N SER A 56 -5.58 17.22 -13.07
CA SER A 56 -6.07 18.57 -13.44
C SER A 56 -5.60 19.73 -12.55
N PHE A 57 -4.43 19.65 -11.93
CA PHE A 57 -3.97 20.68 -10.98
C PHE A 57 -3.09 21.78 -11.60
N GLU A 58 -3.09 22.95 -10.97
CA GLU A 58 -2.19 24.07 -11.29
C GLU A 58 -0.71 23.67 -11.15
N ALA A 59 0.18 24.33 -11.91
CA ALA A 59 1.61 23.97 -11.97
C ALA A 59 2.31 24.01 -10.59
N ASP A 60 1.88 24.91 -9.71
CA ASP A 60 2.43 25.06 -8.36
C ASP A 60 2.07 23.87 -7.44
N TYR A 61 0.89 23.28 -7.65
CA TYR A 61 0.44 22.09 -6.92
C TYR A 61 1.29 20.87 -7.28
N TRP A 62 1.56 20.69 -8.58
CA TRP A 62 2.45 19.65 -9.08
C TRP A 62 3.88 19.77 -8.56
N ARG A 63 4.40 21.00 -8.44
CA ARG A 63 5.75 21.24 -7.89
C ARG A 63 5.87 20.71 -6.46
N ASN A 64 4.86 20.93 -5.63
CA ASN A 64 4.85 20.44 -4.25
C ASN A 64 4.74 18.91 -4.19
N ILE A 65 3.88 18.31 -5.01
CA ILE A 65 3.77 16.84 -5.12
C ILE A 65 5.11 16.22 -5.49
N TRP A 66 5.77 16.71 -6.55
CA TRP A 66 7.06 16.19 -6.99
C TRP A 66 8.15 16.35 -5.94
N ARG A 67 8.14 17.45 -5.19
CA ARG A 67 9.09 17.66 -4.09
C ARG A 67 8.92 16.61 -2.99
N ILE A 68 7.68 16.30 -2.61
CA ILE A 68 7.38 15.26 -1.60
C ILE A 68 7.78 13.88 -2.12
N LEU A 69 7.42 13.55 -3.37
CA LEU A 69 7.77 12.27 -3.99
C LEU A 69 9.29 12.09 -4.08
N ALA A 70 10.01 13.11 -4.53
CA ALA A 70 11.47 13.06 -4.65
C ALA A 70 12.12 12.81 -3.29
N ILE A 71 11.74 13.57 -2.25
CA ILE A 71 12.27 13.35 -0.90
C ILE A 71 11.95 11.93 -0.42
N ARG A 72 10.70 11.48 -0.57
CA ARG A 72 10.27 10.14 -0.13
C ARG A 72 11.11 9.04 -0.76
N TYR A 73 11.24 9.04 -2.09
CA TYR A 73 11.92 7.97 -2.81
C TYR A 73 13.44 8.06 -2.74
N LEU A 74 14.01 9.26 -2.76
CA LEU A 74 15.45 9.43 -2.58
C LEU A 74 15.86 8.99 -1.16
N CYS A 75 15.15 9.43 -0.12
CA CYS A 75 15.44 8.98 1.25
C CYS A 75 15.20 7.48 1.40
N GLY A 76 14.10 6.95 0.86
CA GLY A 76 13.78 5.52 0.94
C GLY A 76 14.82 4.64 0.26
N LEU A 77 15.21 4.97 -0.98
CA LEU A 77 16.21 4.21 -1.73
C LEU A 77 17.62 4.34 -1.15
N THR A 78 18.00 5.53 -0.65
CA THR A 78 19.31 5.72 -0.03
C THR A 78 19.42 4.95 1.28
N ILE A 79 18.45 5.09 2.19
CA ILE A 79 18.43 4.38 3.48
C ILE A 79 18.31 2.86 3.24
N GLY A 80 17.39 2.45 2.37
CA GLY A 80 17.21 1.04 1.99
C GLY A 80 18.48 0.45 1.38
N GLY A 81 19.17 1.18 0.50
CA GLY A 81 20.42 0.75 -0.13
C GLY A 81 21.58 0.66 0.85
N ILE A 82 21.69 1.60 1.81
CA ILE A 82 22.66 1.53 2.90
C ILE A 82 22.42 0.26 3.72
N ILE A 83 21.17 -0.01 4.12
CA ILE A 83 20.83 -1.21 4.88
C ILE A 83 21.14 -2.47 4.06
N PHE A 84 20.81 -2.48 2.77
CA PHE A 84 21.09 -3.61 1.89
C PHE A 84 22.59 -3.95 1.86
N TYR A 85 23.46 -2.96 1.75
CA TYR A 85 24.91 -3.17 1.68
C TYR A 85 25.57 -3.47 3.03
N TRP A 86 25.15 -2.78 4.10
CA TRP A 86 25.82 -2.84 5.40
C TRP A 86 25.30 -3.94 6.32
N LEU A 87 24.06 -4.42 6.14
CA LEU A 87 23.46 -5.40 7.04
C LEU A 87 23.96 -6.82 6.69
N PRO A 88 24.69 -7.54 7.57
CA PRO A 88 25.24 -8.86 7.28
C PRO A 88 24.21 -9.98 7.55
N VAL A 89 23.09 -9.94 6.82
CA VAL A 89 22.00 -10.93 6.92
C VAL A 89 21.75 -11.58 5.55
N SER A 90 20.84 -12.55 5.50
CA SER A 90 20.45 -13.19 4.23
C SER A 90 19.91 -12.17 3.22
N ASP A 91 20.14 -12.44 1.95
CA ASP A 91 19.71 -11.54 0.86
C ASP A 91 18.21 -11.33 0.87
N MET A 92 17.43 -12.36 1.23
CA MET A 92 15.97 -12.25 1.39
C MET A 92 15.58 -11.13 2.37
N ILE A 93 16.26 -11.02 3.52
CA ILE A 93 15.96 -9.97 4.51
C ILE A 93 16.42 -8.61 3.97
N ARG A 94 17.58 -8.54 3.33
CA ARG A 94 18.08 -7.29 2.73
C ARG A 94 17.13 -6.73 1.68
N TYR A 95 16.67 -7.57 0.74
CA TYR A 95 15.69 -7.20 -0.28
C TYR A 95 14.35 -6.81 0.35
N THR A 96 13.91 -7.52 1.39
CA THR A 96 12.66 -7.18 2.11
C THR A 96 12.75 -5.78 2.74
N CYS A 97 13.88 -5.44 3.37
CA CYS A 97 14.11 -4.10 3.91
C CYS A 97 14.10 -3.04 2.81
N LEU A 98 14.84 -3.27 1.72
CA LEU A 98 14.90 -2.34 0.58
C LEU A 98 13.52 -2.07 -0.03
N ILE A 99 12.71 -3.12 -0.22
CA ILE A 99 11.32 -3.02 -0.66
C ILE A 99 10.49 -2.26 0.37
N GLY A 100 10.65 -2.57 1.65
CA GLY A 100 9.95 -1.89 2.75
C GLY A 100 10.13 -0.37 2.74
N PHE A 101 11.34 0.12 2.48
CA PHE A 101 11.62 1.56 2.38
C PHE A 101 11.11 2.22 1.08
N THR A 102 10.72 1.43 0.08
CA THR A 102 10.17 1.94 -1.20
C THR A 102 8.64 1.80 -1.29
N LEU A 103 7.98 1.34 -0.22
CA LEU A 103 6.52 1.21 -0.15
C LEU A 103 5.79 2.56 -0.29
N PRO A 104 4.51 2.55 -0.75
CA PRO A 104 3.71 3.76 -0.92
C PRO A 104 3.32 4.40 0.42
N VAL A 105 2.78 5.61 0.37
CA VAL A 105 2.28 6.32 1.56
C VAL A 105 1.21 5.47 2.23
N GLY A 106 1.23 5.44 3.57
CA GLY A 106 0.21 4.73 4.33
C GLY A 106 -1.18 5.28 4.03
N MET A 107 -2.12 4.38 3.70
CA MET A 107 -3.51 4.72 3.34
C MET A 107 -4.25 5.51 4.44
N ALA A 108 -3.79 5.41 5.69
CA ALA A 108 -4.32 6.18 6.82
C ALA A 108 -4.14 7.70 6.67
N ALA A 109 -3.23 8.17 5.80
CA ALA A 109 -3.01 9.59 5.58
C ALA A 109 -4.26 10.31 5.05
N ILE A 110 -5.06 9.66 4.21
CA ILE A 110 -6.27 10.25 3.60
C ILE A 110 -7.37 10.51 4.65
N PRO A 111 -7.81 9.54 5.47
CA PRO A 111 -8.82 9.81 6.49
C PRO A 111 -8.31 10.79 7.56
N PHE A 112 -7.02 10.77 7.90
CA PHE A 112 -6.46 11.81 8.78
C PHE A 112 -6.49 13.20 8.14
N ALA A 113 -6.23 13.30 6.83
CA ALA A 113 -6.35 14.58 6.13
C ALA A 113 -7.78 15.12 6.19
N VAL A 114 -8.79 14.26 6.04
CA VAL A 114 -10.19 14.65 6.20
C VAL A 114 -10.50 15.07 7.63
N GLU A 115 -10.09 14.27 8.62
CA GLU A 115 -10.36 14.52 10.05
C GLU A 115 -9.73 15.84 10.53
N PHE A 116 -8.51 16.14 10.10
CA PHE A 116 -7.78 17.35 10.49
C PHE A 116 -8.02 18.56 9.56
N GLY A 117 -8.93 18.44 8.59
CA GLY A 117 -9.26 19.54 7.67
C GLY A 117 -8.13 19.95 6.72
N TYR A 118 -7.22 19.03 6.41
CA TYR A 118 -6.19 19.22 5.39
C TYR A 118 -6.74 19.03 3.97
N ASP A 119 -5.91 19.37 2.98
CA ASP A 119 -6.21 19.12 1.57
C ASP A 119 -6.21 17.61 1.27
N HIS A 120 -7.38 17.00 1.42
CA HIS A 120 -7.61 15.58 1.16
C HIS A 120 -7.44 15.22 -0.31
N GLN A 121 -7.62 16.16 -1.25
CA GLN A 121 -7.33 15.92 -2.66
C GLN A 121 -5.83 15.81 -2.87
N PHE A 122 -5.05 16.70 -2.26
CA PHE A 122 -3.58 16.67 -2.33
C PHE A 122 -3.02 15.38 -1.75
N VAL A 123 -3.45 15.04 -0.53
CA VAL A 123 -3.00 13.81 0.14
C VAL A 123 -3.44 12.57 -0.63
N GLY A 124 -4.65 12.58 -1.20
CA GLY A 124 -5.14 11.50 -2.07
C GLY A 124 -4.32 11.34 -3.35
N THR A 125 -4.01 12.44 -4.04
CA THR A 125 -3.17 12.40 -5.26
C THR A 125 -1.77 11.91 -4.95
N VAL A 126 -1.13 12.40 -3.88
CA VAL A 126 0.19 11.94 -3.44
C VAL A 126 0.13 10.44 -3.10
N ALA A 127 -0.87 9.98 -2.35
CA ALA A 127 -1.02 8.57 -2.02
C ALA A 127 -1.13 7.69 -3.28
N ASN A 128 -2.01 8.06 -4.23
CA ASN A 128 -2.19 7.31 -5.49
C ASN A 128 -0.93 7.29 -6.36
N LEU A 129 -0.26 8.44 -6.50
CA LEU A 129 1.01 8.52 -7.22
C LEU A 129 2.08 7.65 -6.57
N THR A 130 2.14 7.61 -5.23
CA THR A 130 3.10 6.72 -4.57
C THR A 130 2.79 5.25 -4.78
N ILE A 131 1.52 4.84 -4.86
CA ILE A 131 1.17 3.45 -5.19
C ILE A 131 1.73 3.09 -6.58
N LEU A 132 1.55 3.96 -7.57
CA LEU A 132 2.09 3.73 -8.91
C LEU A 132 3.62 3.68 -8.94
N ILE A 133 4.29 4.68 -8.37
CA ILE A 133 5.75 4.77 -8.43
C ILE A 133 6.37 3.63 -7.63
N SER A 134 5.85 3.32 -6.44
CA SER A 134 6.32 2.19 -5.63
C SER A 134 6.11 0.87 -6.35
N PHE A 135 4.99 0.67 -7.04
CA PHE A 135 4.77 -0.54 -7.85
C PHE A 135 5.86 -0.72 -8.91
N LEU A 136 6.17 0.34 -9.68
CA LEU A 136 7.22 0.30 -10.70
C LEU A 136 8.61 0.09 -10.09
N LEU A 137 8.91 0.76 -8.97
CA LEU A 137 10.20 0.61 -8.28
C LEU A 137 10.39 -0.80 -7.74
N ILE A 138 9.39 -1.36 -7.07
CA ILE A 138 9.45 -2.71 -6.52
C ILE A 138 9.62 -3.72 -7.67
N TRP A 139 8.87 -3.57 -8.76
CA TRP A 139 9.01 -4.43 -9.93
C TRP A 139 10.43 -4.36 -10.52
N GLY A 140 10.99 -3.15 -10.65
CA GLY A 140 12.37 -2.96 -11.10
C GLY A 140 13.41 -3.56 -10.15
N LEU A 141 13.26 -3.37 -8.85
CA LEU A 141 14.17 -3.93 -7.83
C LEU A 141 14.14 -5.46 -7.80
N ILE A 142 12.95 -6.06 -7.89
CA ILE A 142 12.81 -7.51 -7.97
C ILE A 142 13.36 -8.03 -9.29
N GLY A 143 13.10 -7.35 -10.40
CA GLY A 143 13.61 -7.74 -11.72
C GLY A 143 15.15 -7.72 -11.81
N LEU A 144 15.83 -6.91 -10.99
CA LEU A 144 17.29 -6.90 -10.88
C LEU A 144 17.85 -8.00 -9.96
N ALA A 145 17.00 -8.64 -9.14
CA ALA A 145 17.39 -9.69 -8.21
C ALA A 145 17.38 -11.10 -8.83
N TYR A 146 16.83 -11.24 -10.05
CA TYR A 146 16.82 -12.45 -10.87
C TYR A 146 17.74 -12.30 -12.08
#